data_AF-A0AAD4W199-F1
#
_entry.id   AF-A0AAD4W199-F1
#
_cell.length_a   1.000
_cell.length_b   1.000
_cell.length_c   1.000
_cell.angle_alpha   90.00
_cell.angle_beta   90.00
_cell.angle_gamma   90.00
#
_symmetry.space_group_name_H-M   'P 1'
#
loop_
_entity.id
_entity.type
_entity.pdbx_description
1 polymer ?
#
loop_
_entity_poly.entity_id
_entity_poly.type
_entity_poly.pdbx_seq_one_letter_code
_entity_poly.pdbx_strand_id
1 'polypeptide(L)'
;MANLAKLEFATLDISGDNYLSWVLDAKIHLRASLGKTIVDGSDALPEENAKAMIFLRRRIHEALKNEYVVVDESLVLWKALCARYNHQKTMTFPRARYERTHLRFQDFKTVSEYNGRRSGSEEDMLEKTLSTFHASNVLLQQQYRHSGFTKYSELVS
;
A
#
# COMPACT_ATOMS: atom_id res chain seq x y z
N MET A 1 5.15 -16.95 -27.07
CA MET A 1 4.57 -15.58 -27.08
C MET A 1 3.95 -15.33 -25.73
N ALA A 2 4.47 -14.37 -24.96
CA ALA A 2 3.95 -14.07 -23.63
C ALA A 2 2.63 -13.31 -23.79
N ASN A 3 1.52 -13.98 -23.48
CA ASN A 3 0.29 -13.30 -23.14
C ASN A 3 0.54 -12.61 -21.80
N LEU A 4 1.07 -11.37 -21.84
CA LEU A 4 0.89 -10.44 -20.74
C LEU A 4 -0.62 -10.32 -20.58
N ALA A 5 -1.16 -11.04 -19.59
CA ALA A 5 -2.51 -10.82 -19.11
C ALA A 5 -2.68 -9.30 -19.04
N LYS A 6 -3.63 -8.80 -19.82
CA LYS A 6 -4.11 -7.43 -19.79
C LYS A 6 -4.30 -7.10 -18.31
N LEU A 7 -3.30 -6.46 -17.70
CA LEU A 7 -3.31 -6.16 -16.28
C LEU A 7 -4.38 -5.07 -16.18
N GLU A 8 -5.62 -5.50 -15.96
CA GLU A 8 -6.75 -4.60 -15.89
C GLU A 8 -6.53 -3.72 -14.66
N PHE A 9 -5.94 -2.56 -14.91
CA PHE A 9 -5.75 -1.53 -13.89
C PHE A 9 -7.14 -1.14 -13.41
N ALA A 10 -7.53 -1.67 -12.25
CA ALA A 10 -8.84 -1.47 -11.67
C ALA A 10 -9.04 0.00 -11.31
N THR A 11 -10.27 0.48 -11.43
CA THR A 11 -10.66 1.82 -10.99
C THR A 11 -10.67 1.85 -9.45
N LEU A 12 -10.16 2.91 -8.82
CA LEU A 12 -10.23 3.07 -7.36
C LEU A 12 -11.69 3.15 -6.94
N ASP A 13 -12.11 2.24 -6.07
CA ASP A 13 -13.47 2.22 -5.53
C ASP A 13 -13.69 3.36 -4.53
N ILE A 14 -14.93 3.82 -4.40
CA ILE A 14 -15.29 4.85 -3.43
C ILE A 14 -15.19 4.35 -1.97
N SER A 15 -15.34 3.04 -1.74
CA SER A 15 -15.13 2.41 -0.44
C SER A 15 -13.65 2.41 -0.06
N GLY A 16 -12.75 2.44 -1.04
CA GLY A 16 -11.30 2.28 -0.83
C GLY A 16 -10.83 0.84 -0.65
N ASP A 17 -11.69 -0.17 -0.81
CA ASP A 17 -11.30 -1.57 -0.55
C ASP A 17 -10.10 -2.04 -1.41
N ASN A 18 -9.99 -1.51 -2.63
CA ASN A 18 -8.87 -1.80 -3.53
C ASN A 18 -7.74 -0.76 -3.48
N TYR A 19 -7.77 0.19 -2.54
CA TYR A 19 -6.84 1.32 -2.48
C TYR A 19 -5.37 0.90 -2.43
N LEU A 20 -5.03 -0.16 -1.68
CA LEU A 20 -3.64 -0.64 -1.58
C LEU A 20 -3.10 -1.14 -2.93
N SER A 21 -3.87 -1.97 -3.64
CA SER A 21 -3.51 -2.46 -4.96
C SER A 21 -3.42 -1.30 -5.96
N TRP A 22 -4.43 -0.42 -5.93
CA TRP A 22 -4.52 0.74 -6.81
C TRP A 22 -3.33 1.68 -6.67
N VAL A 23 -2.91 1.99 -5.44
CA VAL A 23 -1.75 2.86 -5.17
C VAL A 23 -0.47 2.25 -5.73
N LEU A 24 -0.30 0.94 -5.58
CA LEU A 24 0.89 0.23 -6.07
C LEU A 24 0.98 0.35 -7.60
N ASP A 25 -0.12 0.02 -8.28
CA ASP A 25 -0.18 0.09 -9.74
C ASP A 25 -0.03 1.54 -10.24
N ALA A 26 -0.71 2.50 -9.60
CA ALA A 26 -0.63 3.91 -9.96
C ALA A 26 0.80 4.45 -9.82
N LYS A 27 1.48 4.14 -8.72
CA LYS A 27 2.88 4.56 -8.50
C LYS A 27 3.81 4.00 -9.56
N ILE A 28 3.66 2.72 -9.91
CA ILE A 28 4.48 2.09 -10.96
C ILE A 28 4.24 2.79 -12.29
N HIS A 29 2.99 3.02 -12.66
CA HIS A 29 2.65 3.69 -13.92
C HIS A 29 3.17 5.13 -13.97
N LEU A 30 2.93 5.93 -12.94
CA LEU A 30 3.37 7.33 -12.88
C LEU A 30 4.90 7.44 -12.92
N ARG A 31 5.61 6.55 -12.21
CA ARG A 31 7.08 6.51 -12.25
C ARG A 31 7.64 6.12 -13.63
N ALA A 32 6.98 5.19 -14.31
CA ALA A 32 7.42 4.74 -15.64
C ALA A 32 7.10 5.74 -16.75
N SER A 33 6.02 6.52 -16.62
CA SER A 33 5.52 7.39 -17.70
C SER A 33 5.75 8.89 -17.49
N LEU A 34 5.87 9.37 -16.24
CA LEU A 34 5.75 10.80 -15.88
C LEU A 34 6.73 11.26 -14.79
N GLY A 35 7.79 10.49 -14.52
CA GLY A 35 8.90 10.93 -13.67
C GLY A 35 8.51 11.28 -12.22
N LYS A 36 9.00 12.42 -11.71
CA LYS A 36 8.90 12.89 -10.31
C LYS A 36 7.60 13.64 -9.96
N THR A 37 6.60 13.65 -10.84
CA THR A 37 5.33 14.43 -10.70
C THR A 37 4.57 14.25 -9.38
N ILE A 38 4.74 13.12 -8.68
CA ILE A 38 4.10 12.84 -7.38
C ILE A 38 5.04 12.98 -6.17
N VAL A 39 6.23 13.56 -6.35
CA VAL A 39 7.23 13.79 -5.30
C VAL A 39 7.16 15.25 -4.83
N ASP A 40 7.28 15.48 -3.52
CA ASP A 40 7.34 16.85 -2.97
C ASP A 40 8.58 17.60 -3.49
N GLY A 41 8.41 18.85 -3.89
CA GLY A 41 9.48 19.66 -4.50
C GLY A 41 9.79 19.30 -5.97
N SER A 42 8.81 18.72 -6.67
CA SER A 42 8.90 18.39 -8.10
C SER A 42 8.75 19.63 -8.98
N ASP A 43 9.75 19.92 -9.82
CA ASP A 43 9.66 20.87 -10.94
C ASP A 43 8.90 20.26 -12.13
N ALA A 44 7.71 19.69 -11.88
CA ALA A 44 6.93 19.03 -12.93
C ALA A 44 6.50 20.06 -13.96
N LEU A 45 6.75 19.75 -15.24
CA LEU A 45 6.27 20.60 -16.33
C LEU A 45 4.73 20.57 -16.36
N PRO A 46 4.05 21.66 -16.77
CA PRO A 46 2.60 21.69 -16.89
C PRO A 46 2.01 20.54 -17.72
N GLU A 47 2.75 20.07 -18.75
CA GLU A 47 2.37 18.93 -19.57
C GLU A 47 2.40 17.60 -18.78
N GLU A 48 3.40 17.40 -17.93
CA GLU A 48 3.51 16.21 -17.09
C GLU A 48 2.40 16.19 -16.04
N ASN A 49 2.08 17.36 -15.47
CA ASN A 49 0.93 17.51 -14.57
C ASN A 49 -0.38 17.16 -15.27
N ALA A 50 -0.61 17.68 -16.48
CA ALA A 50 -1.83 17.38 -17.25
C ALA A 50 -1.96 15.89 -17.57
N LYS A 51 -0.87 15.24 -17.99
CA LYS A 51 -0.85 13.79 -18.25
C LYS A 51 -1.13 12.98 -16.98
N ALA A 52 -0.55 13.35 -15.84
CA ALA A 52 -0.79 12.71 -14.55
C ALA A 52 -2.24 12.90 -14.10
N MET A 53 -2.80 14.11 -14.27
CA MET A 53 -4.20 14.41 -13.97
C MET A 53 -5.16 13.56 -14.82
N ILE A 54 -4.94 13.47 -16.13
CA ILE A 54 -5.75 12.64 -17.02
C ILE A 54 -5.69 11.17 -16.58
N PHE A 55 -4.50 10.68 -16.24
CA PHE A 55 -4.32 9.31 -15.74
C PHE A 55 -5.11 9.06 -14.46
N LEU A 56 -4.90 9.89 -13.42
CA LEU A 56 -5.57 9.75 -12.13
C LEU A 56 -7.09 9.84 -12.28
N ARG A 57 -7.60 10.85 -13.00
CA ARG A 57 -9.04 11.04 -13.22
C ARG A 57 -9.68 9.88 -13.99
N ARG A 58 -8.96 9.21 -14.89
CA ARG A 58 -9.49 8.01 -15.58
C ARG A 58 -9.56 6.78 -14.68
N ARG A 59 -8.81 6.76 -13.58
CA ARG A 59 -8.61 5.59 -12.73
C ARG A 59 -9.23 5.70 -11.36
N ILE A 60 -10.04 6.72 -11.09
CA ILE A 60 -10.80 6.85 -9.84
C ILE A 60 -12.32 6.84 -10.09
N HIS A 61 -13.09 6.41 -9.08
CA HIS A 61 -14.54 6.39 -9.13
C HIS A 61 -15.15 7.77 -9.46
N GLU A 62 -16.28 7.79 -10.16
CA GLU A 62 -16.92 9.02 -10.65
C GLU A 62 -17.24 10.02 -9.52
N ALA A 63 -17.74 9.52 -8.39
CA ALA A 63 -17.99 10.35 -7.22
C ALA A 63 -16.73 11.10 -6.72
N LEU A 64 -15.56 10.45 -6.78
CA LEU A 64 -14.29 11.08 -6.40
C LEU A 64 -13.86 12.14 -7.42
N LYS A 65 -14.16 11.94 -8.71
CA LYS A 65 -13.89 12.95 -9.74
C LYS A 65 -14.70 14.22 -9.51
N ASN A 66 -15.95 14.07 -9.11
CA ASN A 66 -16.86 15.16 -8.81
C ASN A 66 -16.44 15.91 -7.54
N GLU A 67 -16.04 15.19 -6.50
CA GLU A 67 -15.56 15.79 -5.25
C GLU A 67 -14.28 16.60 -5.46
N TYR A 68 -13.34 16.08 -6.25
CA TYR A 68 -12.09 16.75 -6.56
C TYR A 68 -12.12 17.48 -7.92
N VAL A 69 -13.28 17.97 -8.36
CA VAL A 69 -13.43 18.58 -9.70
C VAL A 69 -12.57 19.83 -9.89
N VAL A 70 -12.40 20.63 -8.83
CA VAL A 70 -11.62 21.89 -8.86
C VAL A 70 -10.11 21.67 -8.75
N VAL A 71 -9.65 20.46 -8.46
CA VAL A 71 -8.22 20.15 -8.34
C VAL A 71 -7.63 19.97 -9.74
N ASP A 72 -6.67 20.83 -10.09
CA ASP A 72 -5.94 20.84 -11.36
C ASP A 72 -4.48 20.38 -11.22
N GLU A 73 -3.98 20.27 -9.98
CA GLU A 73 -2.66 19.72 -9.66
C GLU A 73 -2.71 18.23 -9.28
N SER A 74 -1.93 17.42 -9.99
CA SER A 74 -1.84 15.97 -9.80
C SER A 74 -1.28 15.55 -8.46
N LEU A 75 -0.29 16.28 -7.93
CA LEU A 75 0.28 16.04 -6.60
C LEU A 75 -0.76 16.28 -5.50
N VAL A 76 -1.56 17.34 -5.64
CA VAL A 76 -2.63 17.69 -4.69
C VAL A 76 -3.70 16.60 -4.70
N LEU A 77 -4.15 16.17 -5.87
CA LEU A 77 -5.11 15.07 -6.00
C LEU A 77 -4.57 13.77 -5.41
N TRP A 78 -3.31 13.43 -5.69
CA TRP A 78 -2.65 12.24 -5.16
C TRP A 78 -2.59 12.25 -3.63
N LYS A 79 -2.14 13.36 -3.03
CA LYS A 79 -2.07 13.53 -1.57
C LYS A 79 -3.46 13.47 -0.93
N ALA A 80 -4.48 14.06 -1.55
CA ALA A 80 -5.85 14.02 -1.05
C ALA A 80 -6.41 12.59 -1.02
N LEU A 81 -6.24 11.83 -2.11
CA LEU A 81 -6.60 10.40 -2.16
C LEU A 81 -5.83 9.60 -1.11
N CYS A 82 -4.55 9.90 -0.93
CA CYS A 82 -3.75 9.24 0.09
C CYS A 82 -4.24 9.52 1.51
N ALA A 83 -4.47 10.79 1.85
CA ALA A 83 -5.00 11.18 3.15
C ALA A 83 -6.36 10.53 3.42
N ARG A 84 -7.23 10.51 2.40
CA ARG A 84 -8.56 9.92 2.50
C ARG A 84 -8.51 8.44 2.82
N TYR A 85 -7.67 7.63 2.20
CA TYR A 85 -7.72 6.17 2.38
C TYR A 85 -6.58 5.60 3.22
N ASN A 86 -5.59 6.40 3.63
CA ASN A 86 -4.53 5.92 4.53
C ASN A 86 -5.05 5.49 5.90
N HIS A 87 -6.22 5.96 6.36
CA HIS A 87 -6.82 5.43 7.58
C HIS A 87 -7.21 3.95 7.44
N GLN A 88 -7.48 3.45 6.24
CA GLN A 88 -7.64 2.01 6.00
C GLN A 88 -6.32 1.28 6.16
N LYS A 89 -5.15 1.84 5.80
CA LYS A 89 -3.87 1.24 6.21
C LYS A 89 -3.78 1.08 7.73
N THR A 90 -4.20 2.11 8.47
CA THR A 90 -4.13 2.12 9.93
C THR A 90 -5.17 1.23 10.61
N MET A 91 -6.35 1.03 10.01
CA MET A 91 -7.46 0.23 10.58
C MET A 91 -7.46 -1.22 10.08
N THR A 92 -7.16 -1.44 8.80
CA THR A 92 -7.08 -2.77 8.18
C THR A 92 -5.90 -3.55 8.74
N PHE A 93 -4.83 -2.89 9.16
CA PHE A 93 -3.64 -3.59 9.66
C PHE A 93 -3.84 -4.23 11.05
N PRO A 94 -4.37 -3.54 12.08
CA PRO A 94 -4.76 -4.19 13.33
C PRO A 94 -5.83 -5.26 13.15
N ARG A 95 -6.82 -5.04 12.28
CA ARG A 95 -7.89 -6.01 12.01
C ARG A 95 -7.39 -7.25 11.28
N ALA A 96 -6.59 -7.09 10.23
CA ALA A 96 -5.95 -8.20 9.52
C ALA A 96 -4.98 -8.95 10.44
N ARG A 97 -4.25 -8.26 11.33
CA ARG A 97 -3.45 -8.89 12.39
C ARG A 97 -4.31 -9.73 13.33
N TYR A 98 -5.42 -9.18 13.81
CA TYR A 98 -6.36 -9.89 14.66
C TYR A 98 -6.92 -11.13 13.94
N GLU A 99 -7.50 -10.97 12.76
CA GLU A 99 -8.05 -12.08 11.96
C GLU A 99 -6.99 -13.15 11.70
N ARG A 100 -5.74 -12.75 11.46
CA ARG A 100 -4.63 -13.67 11.26
C ARG A 100 -4.23 -14.45 12.50
N THR A 101 -4.23 -13.83 13.68
CA THR A 101 -3.99 -14.54 14.96
C THR A 101 -5.06 -15.58 15.26
N HIS A 102 -6.24 -15.48 14.62
CA HIS A 102 -7.35 -16.41 14.80
C HIS A 102 -7.46 -17.47 13.70
N LEU A 103 -6.60 -17.43 12.67
CA LEU A 103 -6.56 -18.46 11.63
C LEU A 103 -6.18 -19.82 12.23
N ARG A 104 -6.98 -20.84 11.96
CA ARG A 104 -6.68 -22.20 12.37
C ARG A 104 -6.30 -23.03 11.16
N PHE A 105 -5.43 -24.01 11.35
CA PHE A 105 -5.04 -24.91 10.28
C PHE A 105 -6.24 -25.63 9.65
N GLN A 106 -7.24 -25.99 10.45
CA GLN A 106 -8.48 -26.63 10.02
C GLN A 106 -9.32 -25.80 9.02
N ASP A 107 -9.08 -24.49 8.94
CA ASP A 107 -9.79 -23.59 8.02
C ASP A 107 -9.23 -23.68 6.59
N PHE A 108 -8.17 -24.47 6.37
CA PHE A 108 -7.45 -24.60 5.11
C PHE A 108 -7.31 -26.07 4.69
N LYS A 109 -7.29 -26.31 3.38
CA LYS A 109 -7.21 -27.66 2.82
C LYS A 109 -5.79 -28.20 2.81
N THR A 110 -4.79 -27.32 2.80
CA THR A 110 -3.38 -27.69 2.69
C THR A 110 -2.47 -26.87 3.61
N VAL A 111 -1.32 -27.45 3.96
CA VAL A 111 -0.26 -26.79 4.73
C VAL A 111 0.31 -25.57 3.99
N SER A 112 0.40 -25.62 2.66
CA SER A 112 0.88 -24.50 1.84
C SER A 112 -0.09 -23.31 1.86
N GLU A 113 -1.41 -23.54 1.77
CA GLU A 113 -2.41 -22.47 1.85
C GLU A 113 -2.41 -21.79 3.23
N TYR A 114 -2.41 -22.60 4.29
CA TYR A 114 -2.30 -22.10 5.66
C TYR A 114 -1.00 -21.31 5.85
N ASN A 115 0.14 -21.85 5.44
CA ASN A 115 1.43 -21.17 5.59
C ASN A 115 1.52 -19.90 4.72
N GLY A 116 0.97 -19.90 3.51
CA GLY A 116 0.90 -18.71 2.66
C GLY A 116 0.08 -17.58 3.29
N ARG A 117 -1.01 -17.91 4.00
CA ARG A 117 -1.79 -16.93 4.77
C ARG A 117 -1.20 -16.60 6.14
N ARG A 118 -0.32 -17.44 6.69
CA ARG A 118 0.30 -17.25 8.01
C ARG A 118 1.67 -16.53 7.96
N SER A 119 2.40 -16.69 6.86
CA SER A 119 3.64 -15.97 6.54
C SER A 119 3.27 -14.64 5.89
N GLY A 120 3.53 -13.53 6.57
CA GLY A 120 3.06 -12.19 6.17
C GLY A 120 3.88 -11.51 5.11
N SER A 121 3.51 -10.26 4.84
CA SER A 121 4.44 -9.32 4.22
C SER A 121 5.72 -9.23 5.06
N GLU A 122 6.79 -8.67 4.48
CA GLU A 122 8.03 -8.37 5.22
C GLU A 122 7.75 -7.59 6.52
N GLU A 123 6.87 -6.59 6.47
CA GLU A 123 6.43 -5.80 7.62
C GLU A 123 5.75 -6.67 8.70
N ASP A 124 4.91 -7.62 8.30
CA ASP A 124 4.27 -8.55 9.24
C ASP A 124 5.27 -9.50 9.90
N MET A 125 6.26 -9.99 9.14
CA MET A 125 7.30 -10.87 9.68
C MET A 125 8.19 -10.11 10.67
N LEU A 126 8.58 -8.89 10.33
CA LEU A 126 9.33 -7.99 11.21
C LEU A 126 8.57 -7.72 12.51
N GLU A 127 7.32 -7.27 12.42
CA GLU A 127 6.55 -6.99 13.63
C GLU A 127 6.31 -8.25 14.47
N LYS A 128 6.01 -9.38 13.85
CA LYS A 128 5.78 -10.63 14.57
C LYS A 128 7.00 -11.01 15.40
N THR A 129 8.19 -10.93 14.81
CA THR A 129 9.43 -11.20 15.54
C THR A 129 9.65 -10.18 16.65
N LEU A 130 9.45 -8.89 16.39
CA LEU A 130 9.54 -7.86 17.41
C LEU A 130 8.54 -8.07 18.55
N SER A 131 7.34 -8.57 18.27
CA SER A 131 6.29 -8.83 19.27
C SER A 131 6.54 -10.07 20.13
N THR A 132 7.52 -10.92 19.77
CA THR A 132 7.92 -12.08 20.58
C THR A 132 9.01 -11.78 21.61
N PHE A 133 9.52 -10.53 21.65
CA PHE A 133 10.49 -10.13 22.66
C PHE A 133 9.91 -10.32 24.06
N HIS A 134 10.74 -10.84 24.97
CA HIS A 134 10.37 -10.96 26.38
C HIS A 134 10.12 -9.57 26.98
N ALA A 135 9.22 -9.47 27.97
CA ALA A 135 8.82 -8.19 28.57
C ALA A 135 10.00 -7.40 29.18
N SER A 136 11.07 -8.08 29.59
CA SER A 136 12.31 -7.42 30.06
C SER A 136 13.08 -6.71 28.95
N ASN A 137 12.82 -7.03 27.68
CA ASN A 137 13.56 -6.55 26.52
C ASN A 137 12.75 -5.53 25.70
N VAL A 138 11.73 -4.90 26.31
CA VAL A 138 10.87 -3.88 25.64
C VAL A 138 11.69 -2.71 25.10
N LEU A 139 12.75 -2.30 25.79
CA LEU A 139 13.60 -1.19 25.36
C LEU A 139 14.36 -1.53 24.07
N LEU A 140 14.86 -2.77 23.95
CA LEU A 140 15.50 -3.29 22.74
C LEU A 140 14.48 -3.45 21.61
N GLN A 141 13.28 -3.96 21.90
CA GLN A 141 12.19 -4.05 20.93
C GLN A 141 11.86 -2.68 20.33
N GLN A 142 11.79 -1.62 21.14
CA GLN A 142 11.54 -0.27 20.63
C GLN A 142 12.69 0.26 19.78
N GLN A 143 13.94 -0.01 20.17
CA GLN A 143 15.10 0.37 19.34
C GLN A 143 15.01 -0.25 17.94
N TYR A 144 14.74 -1.55 17.83
CA TYR A 144 14.57 -2.21 16.53
C TYR A 144 13.39 -1.68 15.72
N ARG A 145 12.30 -1.25 16.38
CA ARG A 145 11.18 -0.58 15.69
C ARG A 145 11.58 0.78 15.11
N HIS A 146 12.48 1.49 15.78
CA HIS A 146 13.00 2.78 15.32
C HIS A 146 14.15 2.64 14.31
N SER A 147 14.73 1.45 14.14
CA SER A 147 15.82 1.19 13.19
C SER A 147 15.40 1.24 11.72
N GLY A 148 14.10 1.24 11.41
CA GLY A 148 13.59 1.44 10.05
C GLY A 148 13.82 0.25 9.10
N PHE A 149 13.96 -0.97 9.64
CA PHE A 149 14.08 -2.18 8.83
C PHE A 149 12.89 -2.36 7.89
N THR A 150 13.18 -2.73 6.65
CA THR A 150 12.17 -2.94 5.61
C THR A 150 12.07 -4.40 5.16
N LYS A 151 13.09 -5.21 5.49
CA LYS A 151 13.11 -6.65 5.19
C LYS A 151 13.45 -7.46 6.42
N TYR A 152 12.84 -8.64 6.53
CA TYR A 152 13.11 -9.58 7.60
C TYR A 152 14.58 -9.95 7.69
N SER A 153 15.25 -10.13 6.56
CA SER A 153 16.69 -10.46 6.52
C SER A 153 17.57 -9.42 7.20
N GLU A 154 17.18 -8.14 7.24
CA GLU A 154 17.94 -7.08 7.89
C GLU A 154 17.90 -7.20 9.42
N LEU A 155 16.87 -7.85 9.96
CA LEU A 155 16.70 -8.05 11.40
C LEU A 155 17.49 -9.26 11.92
N VAL A 156 17.78 -10.25 11.05
CA VAL A 156 18.47 -11.51 11.41
C VAL A 156 19.95 -11.51 11.02
N SER A 157 20.44 -10.42 10.43
CA SER A 157 21.83 -10.26 9.98
C SER A 157 22.72 -9.67 11.06
#